data_AF-A0A3P7XMH9-F1
#
_entry.id   AF-A0A3P7XMH9-F1
#
_cell.length_a   1.000
_cell.length_b   1.000
_cell.length_c   1.000
_cell.angle_alpha   90.00
_cell.angle_beta   90.00
_cell.angle_gamma   90.00
#
_symmetry.space_group_name_H-M   'P 1'
#
loop_
_entity.id
_entity.type
_entity.pdbx_description
1 polymer ?
#
loop_
_entity_poly.entity_id
_entity_poly.type
_entity_poly.pdbx_seq_one_letter_code
_entity_poly.pdbx_strand_id
1 'polypeptide(L)'
;MLIILFIPNEMMRLYWARKGNLTETSGYLSFALLLNALTLMLCIYWALFQSYVLFIEFIVVCVEAFLVIIETLFAIIAVANFSRSSNI
;
A
#
# COMPACT_ATOMS: atom_id res chain seq x y z
N MET A 1 7.69 1.97 4.69
CA MET A 1 6.78 2.48 5.74
C MET A 1 6.47 3.97 5.51
N LEU A 2 5.70 4.31 4.49
CA LEU A 2 5.33 5.70 4.19
C LEU A 2 4.25 6.24 5.16
N ILE A 3 3.50 5.34 5.82
CA ILE A 3 2.49 5.70 6.82
C ILE A 3 3.07 6.37 8.09
N ILE A 4 4.38 6.21 8.33
CA ILE A 4 5.07 6.88 9.45
C ILE A 4 5.09 8.41 9.26
N LEU A 5 4.99 8.89 8.01
CA LEU A 5 4.94 10.32 7.70
C LEU A 5 3.67 11.02 8.24
N PHE A 6 2.66 10.25 8.65
CA PHE A 6 1.43 10.77 9.23
C PHE A 6 1.59 11.13 10.72
N ILE A 7 2.59 10.55 11.41
CA ILE A 7 2.76 10.69 12.85
C ILE A 7 2.92 12.16 13.27
N PRO A 8 3.76 13.00 12.64
CA PRO A 8 3.91 14.39 13.05
C PRO A 8 2.60 15.20 12.94
N ASN A 9 1.87 15.01 11.83
CA ASN A 9 0.59 15.66 11.60
C ASN A 9 -0.47 15.22 12.63
N GLU A 10 -0.52 13.92 12.94
CA GLU A 10 -1.42 13.37 13.94
C GLU A 10 -1.11 13.88 15.35
N MET A 11 0.17 13.95 15.72
CA MET A 11 0.62 14.50 16.99
C MET A 11 0.23 15.98 17.14
N MET A 12 0.45 16.79 16.10
CA MET A 12 0.07 18.20 16.07
C MET A 12 -1.45 18.40 16.23
N ARG A 13 -2.23 17.60 15.51
CA ARG A 13 -3.71 17.61 15.53
C ARG A 13 -4.25 17.34 16.93
N LEU A 14 -3.76 16.28 17.57
CA LEU A 14 -4.17 15.91 18.93
C LEU A 14 -3.71 16.93 19.98
N TYR A 15 -2.50 17.46 19.84
CA TYR A 15 -1.97 18.48 20.76
C TYR A 15 -2.82 19.76 20.75
N TRP A 16 -3.10 20.32 19.57
CA TRP A 16 -3.88 21.56 19.48
C TRP A 16 -5.36 21.37 19.78
N ALA A 17 -5.94 20.21 19.45
CA ALA A 17 -7.29 19.87 19.87
C ALA A 17 -7.40 19.85 21.41
N ARG A 18 -6.47 19.17 22.10
CA ARG A 18 -6.46 19.08 23.56
C ARG A 18 -6.22 20.45 24.20
N LYS A 19 -5.27 21.23 23.67
CA LYS A 19 -4.98 22.58 24.15
C LYS A 19 -6.19 23.50 24.01
N GLY A 20 -6.81 23.53 22.82
CA GLY A 20 -7.99 24.36 22.56
C GLY A 20 -9.19 24.00 23.42
N ASN A 21 -9.38 22.72 23.73
CA ASN A 21 -10.43 22.26 24.64
C ASN A 21 -10.17 22.70 26.10
N LEU A 22 -8.92 22.63 26.57
CA LEU A 22 -8.56 23.03 27.94
C LEU A 22 -8.58 24.55 28.14
N THR A 23 -8.25 25.33 27.10
CA THR A 23 -8.21 26.79 27.19
C THR A 23 -9.51 27.46 26.73
N GLU A 24 -10.51 26.69 26.29
CA GLU A 24 -11.79 27.18 25.73
C GLU A 24 -11.62 28.25 24.63
N THR A 25 -10.48 28.22 23.94
CA THR A 25 -10.14 29.20 22.90
C THR A 25 -10.50 28.65 21.53
N SER A 26 -11.39 29.36 20.83
CA SER A 26 -11.83 29.00 19.47
C SER A 26 -10.69 28.87 18.47
N GLY A 27 -9.64 29.72 18.57
CA GLY A 27 -8.52 29.72 17.62
C GLY A 27 -7.75 28.39 17.54
N TYR A 28 -7.41 27.77 18.68
CA TYR A 28 -6.72 26.48 18.69
C TYR A 28 -7.63 25.34 18.17
N LEU A 29 -8.93 25.42 18.45
CA LEU A 29 -9.90 24.43 17.95
C LEU A 29 -10.10 24.55 16.43
N SER A 30 -10.20 25.76 15.90
CA SER A 30 -10.26 26.02 14.44
C SER A 30 -9.00 25.51 13.73
N PHE A 31 -7.83 25.67 14.34
CA PHE A 31 -6.59 25.15 13.79
C PHE A 31 -6.51 23.62 13.82
N ALA A 32 -6.99 22.98 14.90
CA ALA A 32 -7.13 21.53 14.95
C ALA A 32 -8.12 21.00 13.91
N LEU A 33 -9.20 21.73 13.61
CA LEU A 33 -10.14 21.40 12.53
C LEU A 33 -9.49 21.49 11.14
N LEU A 34 -8.65 22.50 10.90
CA LEU A 34 -7.87 22.59 9.67
C LEU A 34 -6.96 21.37 9.50
N LEU A 35 -6.27 20.96 10.56
CA LEU A 35 -5.46 19.74 10.55
C LEU A 35 -6.30 18.48 10.31
N ASN A 36 -7.52 18.39 10.84
CA ASN A 36 -8.42 17.26 10.53
C ASN A 36 -8.71 17.18 9.02
N ALA A 37 -8.97 18.31 8.37
CA ALA A 37 -9.19 18.36 6.92
C ALA A 37 -7.94 17.92 6.14
N LEU A 38 -6.75 18.37 6.56
CA LEU A 38 -5.48 17.95 5.97
C LEU A 38 -5.23 16.45 6.16
N THR A 39 -5.49 15.90 7.36
CA THR A 39 -5.40 14.45 7.61
C THR A 39 -6.35 13.69 6.69
N LEU A 40 -7.59 14.15 6.53
CA LEU A 40 -8.57 13.50 5.67
C LEU A 40 -8.11 13.47 4.21
N MET A 41 -7.62 14.60 3.69
CA MET A 41 -7.06 14.68 2.33
C MET A 41 -5.88 13.72 2.15
N LEU A 42 -5.01 13.62 3.16
CA LEU A 42 -3.87 12.72 3.13
C LEU A 42 -4.30 11.25 3.14
N CYS A 43 -5.36 10.90 3.89
CA CYS A 43 -5.95 9.55 3.86
C CYS A 43 -6.53 9.21 2.49
N ILE A 44 -7.24 10.15 1.84
CA ILE A 44 -7.78 9.95 0.49
C ILE A 44 -6.65 9.74 -0.51
N TYR A 45 -5.64 10.60 -0.48
CA TYR A 45 -4.45 10.47 -1.32
C TYR A 45 -3.79 9.09 -1.15
N TRP A 46 -3.60 8.66 0.11
CA TRP A 46 -2.98 7.38 0.41
C TRP A 46 -3.80 6.19 -0.06
N ALA A 47 -5.13 6.24 0.11
CA ALA A 47 -6.03 5.19 -0.35
C ALA A 47 -5.96 5.03 -1.89
N LEU A 48 -5.95 6.15 -2.63
CA LEU A 48 -5.80 6.13 -4.08
C LEU A 48 -4.44 5.59 -4.50
N PHE A 49 -3.35 6.11 -3.92
CA PHE A 49 -2.00 5.67 -4.21
C PHE A 49 -1.84 4.16 -3.97
N GLN A 50 -2.27 3.66 -2.81
CA GLN A 50 -2.18 2.25 -2.47
C GLN A 50 -3.00 1.38 -3.45
N SER A 51 -4.16 1.85 -3.88
CA SER A 51 -5.01 1.13 -4.84
C SER A 51 -4.33 0.99 -6.21
N TYR A 52 -3.68 2.05 -6.70
CA TYR A 52 -2.91 2.00 -7.95
C TYR A 52 -1.68 1.11 -7.85
N VAL A 53 -0.93 1.19 -6.74
CA VAL A 53 0.24 0.33 -6.51
C VAL A 53 -0.19 -1.14 -6.49
N LEU A 54 -1.25 -1.47 -5.75
CA LEU A 54 -1.77 -2.83 -5.66
C LEU A 54 -2.26 -3.34 -7.02
N PHE A 55 -2.88 -2.49 -7.83
CA PHE A 55 -3.31 -2.86 -9.17
C PHE A 55 -2.14 -3.20 -10.10
N ILE A 56 -1.07 -2.41 -10.07
CA ILE A 56 0.14 -2.68 -10.85
C ILE A 56 0.80 -3.97 -10.36
N GLU A 57 0.92 -4.16 -9.06
CA GLU A 57 1.46 -5.37 -8.44
C GLU A 57 0.66 -6.60 -8.87
N PHE A 58 -0.67 -6.52 -8.86
CA PHE A 58 -1.55 -7.59 -9.34
C PHE A 58 -1.27 -7.96 -10.80
N ILE A 59 -1.14 -6.98 -11.70
CA ILE A 59 -0.83 -7.25 -13.12
C ILE A 59 0.51 -7.96 -13.25
N VAL A 60 1.55 -7.46 -12.56
CA VAL A 60 2.89 -8.06 -12.60
C VAL A 60 2.85 -9.51 -12.11
N VAL A 61 2.17 -9.77 -11.00
CA VAL A 61 2.00 -11.13 -10.45
C VAL A 61 1.27 -12.04 -11.43
N CYS A 62 0.22 -11.56 -12.12
CA CYS A 62 -0.46 -12.35 -13.13
C CYS A 62 0.47 -12.71 -14.30
N VAL A 63 1.28 -11.76 -14.77
CA VAL A 63 2.25 -11.99 -15.84
C VAL A 63 3.31 -13.00 -15.41
N GLU A 64 3.88 -12.83 -14.22
CA GLU A 64 4.87 -13.75 -13.65
C GLU A 64 4.30 -15.16 -13.50
N ALA A 65 3.10 -15.29 -12.93
CA ALA A 65 2.44 -16.57 -12.77
C ALA A 65 2.22 -17.28 -14.11
N PHE A 66 1.80 -16.56 -15.15
CA PHE A 66 1.63 -17.12 -16.48
C PHE A 66 2.95 -17.65 -17.07
N LEU A 67 4.03 -16.87 -16.96
CA LEU A 67 5.35 -17.28 -17.45
C LEU A 67 5.87 -18.52 -16.72
N VAL A 68 5.74 -18.55 -15.39
CA VAL A 68 6.16 -19.70 -14.56
C VAL A 68 5.35 -20.95 -14.90
N ILE A 69 4.05 -20.83 -15.17
CA ILE A 69 3.22 -21.98 -15.61
C ILE A 69 3.74 -22.53 -16.94
N ILE A 70 4.05 -21.68 -17.91
CA ILE A 70 4.57 -22.13 -19.20
C ILE A 70 5.95 -22.79 -19.04
N GLU A 71 6.84 -22.15 -18.29
CA GLU A 71 8.18 -22.67 -18.04
C GLU A 71 8.12 -24.05 -17.37
N THR A 72 7.26 -24.21 -16.37
CA THR A 72 7.08 -25.50 -15.68
C THR A 72 6.52 -26.57 -16.61
N LEU A 73 5.57 -26.24 -17.50
CA LEU A 73 5.08 -27.18 -18.51
C LEU A 73 6.21 -27.62 -19.46
N PHE A 74 7.03 -26.70 -19.95
CA PHE A 74 8.18 -27.05 -20.80
C PHE A 74 9.21 -27.90 -20.04
N ALA A 75 9.48 -27.59 -18.78
CA ALA A 75 10.37 -28.38 -17.94
C ALA A 75 9.85 -29.83 -17.77
N ILE A 76 8.55 -30.01 -17.52
CA ILE A 76 7.92 -31.34 -17.42
C ILE A 76 8.10 -32.11 -18.74
N ILE A 77 7.83 -31.48 -19.89
CA ILE A 77 7.97 -32.11 -21.20
C ILE A 77 9.43 -32.51 -21.46
N ALA A 78 10.39 -31.64 -21.12
CA ALA A 78 11.82 -31.92 -21.28
C ALA A 78 12.25 -33.13 -20.42
N VAL A 79 11.84 -33.17 -19.15
CA VAL A 79 12.12 -34.30 -18.25
C VAL A 79 11.50 -35.61 -18.76
N ALA A 80 10.27 -35.57 -19.27
CA ALA A 80 9.61 -36.73 -19.85
C ALA A 80 10.38 -37.26 -21.08
N ASN A 81 10.86 -36.37 -21.95
CA ASN A 81 11.64 -36.74 -23.13
C ASN A 81 13.00 -37.33 -22.75
N PHE A 82 13.73 -36.75 -21.79
CA PHE A 82 15.00 -37.31 -21.32
C PHE A 82 14.82 -38.70 -20.70
N SER A 83 13.79 -38.87 -19.88
CA SER A 83 13.44 -40.17 -19.28
C SER A 83 13.12 -41.23 -20.33
N ARG A 84 12.46 -40.85 -21.43
CA ARG A 84 12.18 -41.78 -22.53
C ARG A 84 13.46 -42.15 -23.30
N SER A 85 14.33 -41.18 -23.54
CA SER A 85 15.60 -41.41 -24.26
C SER A 85 16.58 -42.28 -23.49
N SER A 86 16.56 -42.27 -22.15
CA SER A 86 17.47 -43.10 -21.34
C SER A 86 17.02 -44.56 -21.19
N ASN A 87 15.77 -44.88 -21.55
CA ASN A 87 15.22 -46.23 -21.47
C ASN A 87 15.34 -47.02 -22.80
N ILE A 88 15.98 -46.44 -23.82
CA ILE A 88 16.33 -47.07 -25.11
C ILE A 88 17.85 -47.30 -25.10
#